data_AF-A0A962X2D9-F1
#
_entry.id   AF-A0A962X2D9-F1
#
_cell.length_a   1.000
_cell.length_b   1.000
_cell.length_c   1.000
_cell.angle_alpha   90.00
_cell.angle_beta   90.00
_cell.angle_gamma   90.00
#
_symmetry.space_group_name_H-M   'P 1'
#
loop_
_entity.id
_entity.type
_entity.pdbx_description
1 polymer ?
#
loop_
_entity_poly.entity_id
_entity_poly.type
_entity_poly.pdbx_seq_one_letter_code
_entity_poly.pdbx_strand_id
1 'polypeptide(L)'
;LDFVIWLQHVMVHAIPALWRLHRVHHADPDYDVTTGSRFHPLEILLSLLIKFATIVLLGPPVVAVVLFEVLLNATAMFNHGNIRLPVELDRLLRHFVVTPDMHRVHHSIEDDETNSNFGFNLPWWDRIFGTYRAQPRGGHQGMTIGIRDFHDPAEVIRLPGLLLLPFRGHLGDYVINRRSWRRE
;
A
#
# COMPACT_ATOMS: atom_id res chain seq x y z
N LEU A 1 15.82 3.49 6.66
CA LEU A 1 15.26 2.99 5.39
C LEU A 1 13.79 2.67 5.54
N ASP A 2 13.38 1.79 6.46
CA ASP A 2 11.96 1.44 6.67
C ASP A 2 11.03 2.65 6.88
N PHE A 3 11.38 3.58 7.77
CA PHE A 3 10.64 4.84 7.95
C PHE A 3 10.49 5.66 6.66
N VAL A 4 11.51 5.68 5.80
CA VAL A 4 11.47 6.43 4.54
C VAL A 4 10.50 5.77 3.56
N ILE A 5 10.42 4.44 3.55
CA ILE A 5 9.44 3.71 2.75
C ILE A 5 8.03 3.93 3.27
N TRP A 6 7.83 3.88 4.59
CA TRP A 6 6.54 4.24 5.20
C TRP A 6 6.14 5.66 4.83
N LEU A 7 7.05 6.63 4.94
CA LEU A 7 6.78 8.03 4.61
C LEU A 7 6.51 8.21 3.11
N GLN A 8 7.26 7.54 2.24
CA GLN A 8 6.99 7.51 0.80
C GLN A 8 5.58 6.97 0.55
N HIS A 9 5.17 5.92 1.25
CA HIS A 9 3.85 5.34 1.10
C HIS A 9 2.74 6.32 1.52
N VAL A 10 2.93 7.00 2.66
CA VAL A 10 2.06 8.12 3.05
C VAL A 10 2.02 9.19 1.97
N MET A 11 3.17 9.59 1.39
CA MET A 11 3.22 10.62 0.34
C MET A 11 2.52 10.22 -0.95
N VAL A 12 2.60 8.96 -1.38
CA VAL A 12 1.87 8.51 -2.58
C VAL A 12 0.37 8.46 -2.34
N HIS A 13 -0.07 8.27 -1.09
CA HIS A 13 -1.46 8.53 -0.71
C HIS A 13 -1.77 10.00 -0.53
N ALA A 14 -0.80 10.83 -0.13
CA ALA A 14 -0.93 12.23 0.29
C ALA A 14 -0.74 13.31 -0.79
N ILE A 15 -0.28 12.93 -1.99
CA ILE A 15 -0.09 13.84 -3.12
C ILE A 15 -0.90 13.32 -4.32
N PRO A 16 -1.87 14.09 -4.87
CA PRO A 16 -2.75 13.62 -5.94
C PRO A 16 -2.03 13.07 -7.17
N ALA A 17 -0.94 13.72 -7.60
CA ALA A 17 -0.15 13.25 -8.74
C ALA A 17 0.53 11.88 -8.46
N LEU A 18 0.99 11.65 -7.23
CA LEU A 18 1.61 10.39 -6.84
C LEU A 18 0.55 9.29 -6.64
N TRP A 19 -0.62 9.63 -6.10
CA TRP A 19 -1.74 8.70 -5.97
C TRP A 19 -2.18 8.14 -7.31
N ARG A 20 -2.12 8.94 -8.39
CA ARG A 20 -2.45 8.44 -9.74
C ARG A 20 -1.52 7.29 -10.17
N LEU A 21 -0.27 7.30 -9.74
CA LEU A 21 0.65 6.18 -9.98
C LEU A 21 0.31 5.01 -9.06
N HIS A 22 0.15 5.30 -7.77
CA HIS A 22 -0.05 4.28 -6.74
C HIS A 22 -1.40 3.57 -6.82
N ARG A 23 -2.46 4.21 -7.33
CA ARG A 23 -3.76 3.54 -7.52
C ARG A 23 -3.70 2.37 -8.50
N VAL A 24 -2.64 2.23 -9.31
CA VAL A 24 -2.43 1.02 -10.12
C VAL A 24 -2.35 -0.21 -9.22
N HIS A 25 -1.68 -0.06 -8.07
CA HIS A 25 -1.57 -1.06 -7.02
C HIS A 25 -2.95 -1.35 -6.40
N HIS A 26 -3.67 -0.31 -5.98
CA HIS A 26 -5.00 -0.44 -5.36
C HIS A 26 -6.13 -0.82 -6.31
N ALA A 27 -5.94 -0.72 -7.62
CA ALA A 27 -6.97 -1.06 -8.61
C ALA A 27 -7.12 -2.58 -8.80
N ASP A 28 -6.33 -3.40 -8.12
CA ASP A 28 -6.43 -4.85 -8.20
C ASP A 28 -7.74 -5.35 -7.57
N PRO A 29 -8.63 -6.03 -8.33
CA PRO A 29 -9.88 -6.54 -7.76
C PRO A 29 -9.70 -7.79 -6.87
N ASP A 30 -8.61 -8.55 -7.02
CA ASP A 30 -8.52 -9.94 -6.52
C ASP A 30 -7.46 -10.20 -5.42
N TYR A 31 -6.92 -9.13 -4.80
CA TYR A 31 -5.96 -9.12 -3.67
C TYR A 31 -5.22 -10.45 -3.38
N ASP A 32 -4.01 -10.57 -3.92
CA ASP A 32 -3.12 -11.69 -3.63
C ASP A 32 -1.64 -11.28 -3.68
N VAL A 33 -0.73 -12.25 -3.58
CA VAL A 33 0.72 -12.00 -3.55
C VAL A 33 1.21 -11.20 -4.78
N THR A 34 0.53 -11.30 -5.92
CA THR A 34 0.86 -10.57 -7.14
C THR A 34 0.51 -9.09 -7.06
N THR A 35 -0.50 -8.71 -6.26
CA THR A 35 -0.83 -7.31 -5.94
C THR A 35 0.41 -6.59 -5.38
N GLY A 36 1.22 -7.28 -4.57
CA GLY A 36 2.46 -6.76 -4.01
C GLY A 36 3.57 -6.45 -5.03
N SER A 37 3.38 -6.79 -6.31
CA SER A 37 4.30 -6.46 -7.41
C SER A 37 3.67 -5.52 -8.46
N ARG A 38 2.44 -5.07 -8.23
CA ARG A 38 1.64 -4.35 -9.20
C ARG A 38 1.82 -2.83 -9.06
N PHE A 39 2.85 -2.30 -9.71
CA PHE A 39 3.17 -0.87 -9.67
C PHE A 39 3.37 -0.29 -11.07
N HIS A 40 3.08 1.01 -11.21
CA HIS A 40 3.44 1.71 -12.43
C HIS A 40 4.97 1.88 -12.52
N PRO A 41 5.60 1.74 -13.70
CA PRO A 41 7.06 1.91 -13.84
C PRO A 41 7.60 3.24 -13.32
N LEU A 42 6.85 4.33 -13.49
CA LEU A 42 7.21 5.65 -12.94
C LEU A 42 7.26 5.67 -11.41
N GLU A 43 6.39 4.90 -10.74
CA GLU A 43 6.43 4.77 -9.28
C GLU A 43 7.67 4.01 -8.83
N ILE A 44 8.00 2.91 -9.52
CA ILE A 44 9.21 2.14 -9.25
C ILE A 44 10.46 3.01 -9.42
N LEU A 45 10.54 3.81 -10.50
CA LEU A 45 11.64 4.73 -10.73
C LEU A 45 11.74 5.79 -9.63
N LEU A 46 10.62 6.39 -9.22
CA LEU A 46 10.60 7.38 -8.14
C LEU A 46 11.05 6.76 -6.81
N SER A 47 10.51 5.58 -6.47
CA SER A 47 10.89 4.80 -5.29
C SER A 47 12.38 4.49 -5.27
N LEU A 48 12.92 4.07 -6.42
CA LEU A 48 14.34 3.79 -6.59
C LEU A 48 15.19 5.05 -6.33
N LEU A 49 14.82 6.20 -6.89
CA LEU A 49 15.53 7.47 -6.67
C LEU A 49 15.52 7.91 -5.19
N ILE A 50 14.37 7.80 -4.51
CA ILE A 50 14.23 8.13 -3.08
C ILE A 50 15.14 7.22 -2.23
N LYS A 51 15.11 5.90 -2.50
CA LYS A 51 15.96 4.93 -1.80
C LYS A 51 17.44 5.22 -2.04
N PHE A 52 17.86 5.44 -3.28
CA PHE A 52 19.26 5.76 -3.60
C PHE A 52 19.72 7.05 -2.92
N ALA A 53 18.93 8.12 -2.97
CA ALA A 53 19.25 9.37 -2.28
C ALA A 53 19.42 9.15 -0.78
N THR A 54 18.54 8.35 -0.17
CA THR A 54 18.63 8.00 1.26
C THR A 54 19.88 7.18 1.59
N ILE A 55 20.24 6.21 0.74
CA ILE A 55 21.45 5.39 0.92
C ILE A 55 22.70 6.27 0.81
N VAL A 56 22.79 7.14 -0.20
CA VAL A 56 23.92 8.06 -0.37
C VAL A 56 24.03 9.01 0.83
N LEU A 57 22.91 9.53 1.32
CA LEU A 57 22.89 10.47 2.44
C LEU A 57 23.29 9.82 3.77
N LEU A 58 22.80 8.62 4.06
CA LEU A 58 23.06 7.93 5.33
C LEU A 58 24.37 7.12 5.32
N GLY A 59 24.88 6.77 4.13
CA GLY A 59 26.06 5.93 3.96
C GLY A 59 26.04 4.58 4.69
N PRO A 60 24.91 3.82 4.70
CA PRO A 60 24.86 2.55 5.41
C PRO A 60 25.78 1.51 4.74
N PRO A 61 26.26 0.50 5.49
CA PRO A 61 26.99 -0.61 4.92
C PRO A 61 26.19 -1.30 3.80
N VAL A 62 26.86 -1.72 2.72
CA VAL A 62 26.21 -2.39 1.57
C VAL A 62 25.40 -3.61 2.01
N VAL A 63 25.92 -4.39 2.97
CA VAL A 63 25.19 -5.54 3.53
C VAL A 63 23.85 -5.16 4.16
N ALA A 64 23.77 -4.00 4.84
CA ALA A 64 22.54 -3.52 5.44
C ALA A 64 21.52 -3.11 4.37
N VAL A 65 21.98 -2.50 3.27
CA VAL A 65 21.13 -2.18 2.11
C VAL A 65 20.56 -3.44 1.48
N VAL A 66 21.41 -4.44 1.22
CA VAL A 66 20.98 -5.72 0.62
C VAL A 66 19.99 -6.45 1.52
N LEU A 67 20.27 -6.54 2.83
CA LEU A 67 19.35 -7.15 3.79
C LEU A 67 18.01 -6.41 3.83
N PHE A 68 18.04 -5.07 3.82
CA PHE A 68 16.82 -4.28 3.80
C PHE A 68 16.00 -4.52 2.53
N GLU A 69 16.62 -4.58 1.35
CA GLU A 69 15.91 -4.84 0.10
C GLU A 69 15.29 -6.24 0.06
N VAL A 70 16.01 -7.26 0.55
CA VAL A 70 15.46 -8.62 0.66
C VAL A 70 14.26 -8.64 1.60
N LEU A 71 14.38 -8.02 2.78
CA LEU A 71 13.29 -7.95 3.76
C LEU A 71 12.09 -7.17 3.19
N LEU A 72 12.33 -6.02 2.57
CA LEU A 72 11.28 -5.19 1.98
C LEU A 72 10.47 -5.94 0.93
N ASN A 73 11.13 -6.67 0.03
CA ASN A 73 10.42 -7.43 -1.00
C ASN A 73 9.70 -8.65 -0.41
N ALA A 74 10.33 -9.36 0.54
CA ALA A 74 9.71 -10.50 1.20
C ALA A 74 8.47 -10.09 2.02
N THR A 75 8.53 -8.98 2.76
CA THR A 75 7.39 -8.45 3.51
C THR A 75 6.35 -7.87 2.57
N ALA A 76 6.71 -7.18 1.49
CA ALA A 76 5.74 -6.74 0.48
C ALA A 76 4.92 -7.92 -0.07
N MET A 77 5.57 -9.03 -0.42
CA MET A 77 4.88 -10.25 -0.86
C MET A 77 4.04 -10.88 0.26
N PHE A 78 4.57 -10.97 1.48
CA PHE A 78 3.86 -11.54 2.62
C PHE A 78 2.61 -10.74 2.97
N ASN A 79 2.71 -9.41 3.05
CA ASN A 79 1.62 -8.51 3.40
C ASN A 79 0.49 -8.56 2.39
N HIS A 80 0.76 -8.89 1.13
CA HIS A 80 -0.25 -9.07 0.09
C HIS A 80 -0.71 -10.52 -0.06
N GLY A 81 -0.14 -11.45 0.70
CA GLY A 81 -0.47 -12.87 0.59
C GLY A 81 -1.95 -13.11 0.86
N ASN A 82 -2.60 -13.93 0.02
CA ASN A 82 -3.96 -14.40 0.28
C ASN A 82 -3.97 -15.57 1.29
N ILE A 83 -3.27 -15.38 2.41
CA ILE A 83 -3.11 -16.38 3.48
C ILE A 83 -3.90 -15.90 4.70
N ARG A 84 -4.81 -16.73 5.18
CA ARG A 84 -5.53 -16.49 6.42
C ARG A 84 -4.72 -17.05 7.60
N LEU A 85 -4.19 -16.16 8.43
CA LEU A 85 -3.54 -16.53 9.68
C LEU A 85 -4.59 -16.85 10.77
N PRO A 86 -4.30 -17.77 11.72
CA PRO A 86 -5.10 -17.92 12.93
C PRO A 86 -5.18 -16.58 13.69
N VAL A 87 -6.35 -16.26 14.23
CA VAL A 87 -6.65 -14.93 14.81
C VAL A 87 -5.69 -14.57 15.95
N GLU A 88 -5.33 -15.54 16.80
CA GLU A 88 -4.42 -15.36 17.91
C GLU A 88 -2.98 -15.09 17.43
N LEU A 89 -2.54 -15.85 16.42
CA LEU A 89 -1.21 -15.68 15.83
C LEU A 89 -1.10 -14.31 15.18
N ASP A 90 -2.09 -13.96 14.37
CA ASP A 90 -2.12 -12.69 13.68
C ASP A 90 -2.12 -11.53 14.68
N ARG A 91 -2.98 -11.56 15.73
CA ARG A 91 -3.00 -10.55 16.81
C ARG A 91 -1.62 -10.29 17.43
N LEU A 92 -0.83 -11.35 17.64
CA LEU A 92 0.54 -11.23 18.13
C LEU A 92 1.46 -10.63 17.06
N LEU A 93 1.43 -11.17 15.84
CA LEU A 93 2.33 -10.77 14.75
C LEU A 93 2.17 -9.30 14.35
N ARG A 94 0.94 -8.74 14.33
CA ARG A 94 0.72 -7.30 14.01
C ARG A 94 1.33 -6.30 15.01
N HIS A 95 2.02 -6.76 16.05
CA HIS A 95 2.86 -5.91 16.90
C HIS A 95 4.30 -5.76 16.37
N PHE A 96 4.75 -6.66 15.50
CA PHE A 96 6.15 -6.75 15.07
C PHE A 96 6.32 -6.71 13.55
N VAL A 97 5.38 -7.30 12.81
CA VAL A 97 5.39 -7.33 11.34
C VAL A 97 4.03 -6.89 10.82
N VAL A 98 3.99 -6.28 9.65
CA VAL A 98 2.74 -6.06 8.95
C VAL A 98 2.23 -7.42 8.47
N THR A 99 0.98 -7.77 8.78
CA THR A 99 0.39 -9.04 8.39
C THR A 99 -0.54 -8.88 7.19
N PRO A 100 -0.91 -9.98 6.50
CA PRO A 100 -1.90 -9.92 5.42
C PRO A 100 -3.19 -9.19 5.81
N ASP A 101 -3.79 -9.55 6.95
CA ASP A 101 -5.03 -8.92 7.40
C ASP A 101 -4.82 -7.46 7.81
N MET A 102 -3.64 -7.09 8.34
CA MET A 102 -3.35 -5.68 8.63
C MET A 102 -3.29 -4.86 7.34
N HIS A 103 -2.53 -5.31 6.35
CA HIS A 103 -2.35 -4.57 5.10
C HIS A 103 -3.58 -4.65 4.19
N ARG A 104 -4.39 -5.71 4.26
CA ARG A 104 -5.63 -5.81 3.47
C ARG A 104 -6.60 -4.65 3.74
N VAL A 105 -6.67 -4.14 4.98
CA VAL A 105 -7.50 -2.97 5.32
C VAL A 105 -7.14 -1.75 4.47
N HIS A 106 -5.85 -1.57 4.20
CA HIS A 106 -5.32 -0.50 3.36
C HIS A 106 -5.76 -0.62 1.88
N HIS A 107 -6.18 -1.81 1.45
CA HIS A 107 -6.70 -2.05 0.10
C HIS A 107 -8.22 -1.98 0.01
N SER A 108 -8.90 -1.58 1.10
CA SER A 108 -10.34 -1.36 1.09
C SER A 108 -10.77 -0.32 0.05
N ILE A 109 -11.96 -0.50 -0.52
CA ILE A 109 -12.63 0.50 -1.36
C ILE A 109 -13.14 1.71 -0.55
N GLU A 110 -13.23 1.56 0.77
CA GLU A 110 -13.62 2.63 1.68
C GLU A 110 -12.44 3.55 1.92
N ASP A 111 -12.54 4.79 1.44
CA ASP A 111 -11.45 5.76 1.45
C ASP A 111 -10.77 5.85 2.85
N ASP A 112 -11.54 5.84 3.97
CA ASP A 112 -11.02 5.99 5.34
C ASP A 112 -10.26 4.75 5.85
N GLU A 113 -10.48 3.60 5.21
CA GLU A 113 -9.74 2.37 5.43
C GLU A 113 -8.51 2.32 4.54
N THR A 114 -8.65 2.75 3.27
CA THR A 114 -7.53 2.83 2.33
C THR A 114 -6.40 3.69 2.87
N ASN A 115 -6.72 4.79 3.57
CA ASN A 115 -5.71 5.69 4.15
C ASN A 115 -5.30 5.32 5.57
N SER A 116 -5.04 4.04 5.79
CA SER A 116 -4.52 3.49 7.05
C SER A 116 -3.46 2.41 6.76
N ASN A 117 -2.68 2.00 7.77
CA ASN A 117 -1.73 0.87 7.68
C ASN A 117 -0.71 0.97 6.52
N PHE A 118 0.03 2.08 6.43
CA PHE A 118 1.02 2.34 5.37
C PHE A 118 2.33 1.55 5.51
N GLY A 119 2.54 0.83 6.62
CA GLY A 119 3.75 0.05 6.85
C GLY A 119 3.96 -1.10 5.86
N PHE A 120 5.23 -1.40 5.59
CA PHE A 120 5.65 -2.62 4.87
C PHE A 120 6.32 -3.63 5.80
N ASN A 121 7.48 -3.31 6.39
CA ASN A 121 8.12 -4.27 7.30
C ASN A 121 7.53 -4.18 8.72
N LEU A 122 7.48 -2.96 9.26
CA LEU A 122 7.17 -2.72 10.65
C LEU A 122 5.85 -1.95 10.81
N PRO A 123 4.97 -2.35 11.75
CA PRO A 123 3.69 -1.67 11.99
C PRO A 123 3.84 -0.43 12.88
N TRP A 124 5.04 -0.15 13.38
CA TRP A 124 5.25 0.84 14.44
C TRP A 124 5.00 2.26 13.99
N TRP A 125 5.34 2.61 12.76
CA TRP A 125 5.10 3.95 12.24
C TRP A 125 3.61 4.26 12.19
N ASP A 126 2.77 3.31 11.76
CA ASP A 126 1.33 3.51 11.76
C ASP A 126 0.76 3.70 13.18
N ARG A 127 1.35 3.02 14.17
CA ARG A 127 0.96 3.19 15.57
C ARG A 127 1.42 4.53 16.14
N ILE A 128 2.64 4.95 15.84
CA ILE A 128 3.24 6.21 16.31
C ILE A 128 2.49 7.41 15.72
N PHE A 129 2.16 7.36 14.43
CA PHE A 129 1.50 8.45 13.71
C PHE A 129 -0.03 8.34 13.67
N GLY A 130 -0.61 7.33 14.33
CA GLY A 130 -2.06 7.20 14.47
C GLY A 130 -2.82 6.78 13.21
N THR A 131 -2.13 6.16 12.24
CA THR A 131 -2.70 5.63 11.00
C THR A 131 -3.01 4.13 11.07
N TYR A 132 -2.83 3.50 12.23
CA TYR A 132 -3.13 2.09 12.44
C TYR A 132 -4.64 1.81 12.52
N ARG A 133 -5.12 0.85 11.73
CA ARG A 133 -6.51 0.36 11.76
C ARG A 133 -6.55 -1.16 11.84
N ALA A 134 -7.12 -1.70 12.91
CA ALA A 134 -7.10 -3.14 13.15
C ALA A 134 -8.12 -3.93 12.30
N GLN A 135 -9.28 -3.34 12.02
CA GLN A 135 -10.43 -4.00 11.39
C GLN A 135 -11.10 -3.06 10.37
N PRO A 136 -11.50 -3.57 9.20
CA PRO A 136 -12.37 -2.86 8.28
C PRO A 136 -13.84 -2.98 8.74
N ARG A 137 -14.70 -2.09 8.25
CA ARG A 137 -16.10 -1.94 8.64
C ARG A 137 -16.92 -3.20 8.37
N GLY A 138 -16.65 -3.86 7.23
CA GLY A 138 -17.28 -5.13 6.85
C GLY A 138 -16.59 -6.39 7.39
N GLY A 139 -15.53 -6.24 8.19
CA GLY A 139 -14.62 -7.34 8.53
C GLY A 139 -13.81 -7.84 7.33
N HIS A 140 -12.69 -8.54 7.57
CA HIS A 140 -11.75 -8.95 6.50
C HIS A 140 -12.33 -9.83 5.40
N GLN A 141 -13.46 -10.50 5.66
CA GLN A 141 -14.14 -11.34 4.67
C GLN A 141 -15.25 -10.60 3.90
N GLY A 142 -15.85 -9.57 4.51
CA GLY A 142 -16.96 -8.81 3.93
C GLY A 142 -16.54 -7.46 3.33
N MET A 143 -15.26 -7.10 3.44
CA MET A 143 -14.74 -5.88 2.83
C MET A 143 -14.60 -6.04 1.31
N THR A 144 -14.84 -4.95 0.60
CA THR A 144 -14.58 -4.85 -0.84
C THR A 144 -13.20 -4.27 -1.06
N ILE A 145 -12.41 -4.92 -1.91
CA ILE A 145 -11.10 -4.45 -2.35
C ILE A 145 -11.25 -3.63 -3.64
N GLY A 146 -10.39 -2.63 -3.83
CA GLY A 146 -10.28 -1.91 -5.08
C GLY A 146 -10.46 -0.40 -4.92
N ILE A 147 -10.82 0.26 -6.01
CA ILE A 147 -11.13 1.70 -6.04
C ILE A 147 -12.47 1.94 -6.77
N ARG A 148 -13.27 2.91 -6.30
CA ARG A 148 -14.69 3.11 -6.70
C ARG A 148 -14.95 3.44 -8.16
N ASP A 149 -13.98 4.03 -8.85
CA ASP A 149 -14.19 4.57 -10.20
C ASP A 149 -13.53 3.73 -11.30
N PHE A 150 -12.88 2.60 -10.94
CA PHE A 150 -12.14 1.75 -11.87
C PHE A 150 -12.47 0.28 -11.64
N HIS A 151 -13.43 -0.23 -12.42
CA HIS A 151 -13.92 -1.61 -12.32
C HIS A 151 -13.84 -2.39 -13.64
N ASP A 152 -13.54 -1.72 -14.76
CA ASP A 152 -13.42 -2.40 -16.05
C ASP A 152 -12.14 -3.25 -16.09
N PRO A 153 -12.24 -4.59 -16.26
CA PRO A 153 -11.08 -5.47 -16.36
C PRO A 153 -10.06 -5.06 -17.44
N ALA A 154 -10.49 -4.39 -18.51
CA ALA A 154 -9.58 -3.88 -19.54
C ALA A 154 -8.66 -2.77 -19.00
N GLU A 155 -9.09 -2.03 -17.97
CA GLU A 155 -8.32 -0.97 -17.32
C GLU A 155 -7.50 -1.49 -16.15
N VAL A 156 -8.06 -2.42 -15.37
CA VAL A 156 -7.49 -2.84 -14.09
C VAL A 156 -6.88 -4.24 -14.09
N ILE A 157 -6.80 -4.94 -15.21
CA ILE A 157 -6.12 -6.25 -15.27
C ILE A 157 -5.09 -6.29 -16.40
N ARG A 158 -5.42 -5.69 -17.55
CA ARG A 158 -4.56 -5.75 -18.73
C ARG A 158 -3.45 -4.71 -18.65
N LEU A 159 -2.23 -5.10 -19.03
CA LEU A 159 -1.05 -4.22 -19.00
C LEU A 159 -1.27 -2.84 -19.66
N PRO A 160 -1.89 -2.71 -20.86
CA PRO A 160 -2.15 -1.38 -21.42
C PRO A 160 -3.09 -0.54 -20.55
N GLY A 161 -4.07 -1.17 -19.92
CA GLY A 161 -4.94 -0.54 -18.93
C GLY A 161 -4.16 -0.01 -17.75
N LEU A 162 -3.33 -0.86 -17.12
CA LEU A 162 -2.51 -0.51 -15.96
C LEU A 162 -1.56 0.66 -16.24
N LEU A 163 -0.95 0.70 -17.43
CA LEU A 163 -0.05 1.79 -17.85
C LEU A 163 -0.78 3.10 -18.13
N LEU A 164 -2.03 3.03 -18.62
CA LEU A 164 -2.85 4.21 -18.88
C LEU A 164 -3.65 4.67 -17.66
N LEU A 165 -3.84 3.79 -16.68
CA LEU A 165 -4.66 4.05 -15.50
C LEU A 165 -4.26 5.35 -14.82
N PRO A 166 -2.97 5.70 -14.58
CA PRO A 166 -2.60 6.97 -13.98
C PRO A 166 -3.08 8.21 -14.73
N PHE A 167 -3.37 8.12 -16.03
CA PHE A 167 -3.73 9.26 -16.87
C PHE A 167 -5.24 9.43 -17.06
N ARG A 168 -6.07 8.53 -16.52
CA ARG A 168 -7.54 8.58 -16.58
C ARG A 168 -8.16 9.26 -15.35
N GLY A 169 -9.44 9.63 -15.43
CA GLY A 169 -10.20 10.25 -14.33
C GLY A 169 -9.81 11.70 -13.98
N HIS A 170 -10.62 12.36 -13.15
CA HIS A 170 -10.40 13.73 -12.69
C HIS A 170 -9.53 13.77 -11.42
N LEU A 171 -8.80 14.87 -11.21
CA LEU A 171 -7.97 15.08 -10.01
C LEU A 171 -8.79 15.28 -8.71
N GLY A 172 -10.10 15.46 -8.80
CA GLY A 172 -10.98 15.71 -7.65
C GLY A 172 -11.29 14.47 -6.80
N ASP A 173 -11.10 13.27 -7.34
CA ASP A 173 -11.39 11.99 -6.67
C ASP A 173 -10.17 11.49 -5.91
N TYR A 174 -9.80 12.29 -4.91
CA TYR A 174 -8.55 12.14 -4.20
C TYR A 174 -8.78 11.71 -2.74
N VAL A 175 -8.20 10.56 -2.40
CA VAL A 175 -8.65 9.72 -1.27
C VAL A 175 -8.33 10.36 0.09
N ILE A 176 -7.09 10.79 0.35
CA ILE A 176 -6.67 11.21 1.71
C ILE A 176 -7.31 12.52 2.21
N ASN A 177 -7.75 13.41 1.31
CA ASN A 177 -8.24 14.75 1.66
C ASN A 177 -9.72 14.94 1.31
N ARG A 178 -10.44 13.85 1.03
CA ARG A 178 -11.87 13.93 0.71
C ARG A 178 -12.61 14.43 1.95
N ARG A 179 -13.09 15.67 1.88
CA ARG A 179 -13.73 16.37 3.03
C ARG A 179 -14.96 15.66 3.57
N SER A 180 -15.55 14.78 2.77
CA SER A 180 -16.71 13.97 3.13
C SER A 180 -16.29 12.51 3.23
N TRP A 181 -15.55 12.15 4.27
CA TRP A 181 -15.57 10.78 4.81
C TRP A 181 -16.98 10.57 5.36
N ARG A 182 -18.00 10.42 4.50
CA ARG A 182 -19.37 10.29 4.95
C ARG A 182 -19.45 9.00 5.78
N ARG A 183 -19.83 9.16 7.04
CA ARG A 183 -20.41 8.08 7.83
C ARG A 183 -21.83 7.89 7.30
N GLU A 184 -21.97 7.13 6.22
CA GLU A 184 -23.26 6.52 5.87
C GLU A 184 -23.39 5.20 6.64
#